data_AF-A0A060C2B7-F1
#
_entry.id   AF-A0A060C2B7-F1
#
_cell.length_a   1.000
_cell.length_b   1.000
_cell.length_c   1.000
_cell.angle_alpha   90.00
_cell.angle_beta   90.00
_cell.angle_gamma   90.00
#
_symmetry.space_group_name_H-M   'P 1'
#
loop_
_entity.id
_entity.type
_entity.pdbx_description
1 polymer ?
#
loop_
_entity_poly.entity_id
_entity_poly.type
_entity_poly.pdbx_seq_one_letter_code
_entity_poly.pdbx_strand_id
1 'polypeptide(L)' 'MYVPYPHGNGEQALNATSAVAAGAAILVKDQEVTPHWASTDLLALITGPQRESLAEGARRAAIKDGSSRLAN' A
#
# COMPACT_ATOMS: atom_id res chain seq x y z
N MET A 1 -2.32 0.68 -1.40
CA MET A 1 -1.57 1.47 -2.40
C MET A 1 -1.05 2.71 -1.68
N TYR A 2 0.20 3.06 -1.94
CA TYR A 2 0.80 4.30 -1.45
C TYR A 2 1.17 5.18 -2.64
N VAL A 3 0.90 6.48 -2.50
CA VAL A 3 1.30 7.52 -3.44
C VAL A 3 2.15 8.51 -2.66
N PRO A 4 3.47 8.31 -2.57
CA PRO A 4 4.33 9.18 -1.81
C PRO A 4 4.32 10.57 -2.42
N TYR A 5 4.02 11.58 -1.61
CA TYR A 5 4.08 12.96 -2.04
C TYR A 5 5.52 13.30 -2.46
N PRO A 6 5.75 13.86 -3.66
CA PRO A 6 7.09 14.05 -4.20
C PRO A 6 7.88 15.13 -3.45
N HIS A 7 7.20 15.98 -2.68
CA HIS A 7 7.83 16.99 -1.84
C HIS A 7 7.93 16.48 -0.40
N GLY A 8 9.14 16.42 0.13
CA GLY A 8 9.42 15.93 1.48
C GLY A 8 10.80 15.31 1.57
N ASN A 9 11.09 14.68 2.71
CA ASN A 9 12.34 13.97 2.97
C ASN A 9 12.34 12.51 2.45
N GLY A 10 11.31 12.09 1.71
CA GLY A 10 11.18 10.74 1.18
C GLY A 10 10.70 9.68 2.18
N GLU A 11 10.44 10.05 3.44
CA GLU A 11 10.04 9.09 4.49
C GLU A 11 8.72 8.37 4.18
N GLN A 12 7.82 8.98 3.41
CA GLN A 12 6.58 8.30 3.00
C GLN A 12 6.84 7.03 2.18
N ALA A 13 7.82 7.08 1.25
CA ALA A 13 8.21 5.91 0.47
C ALA A 13 8.91 4.87 1.34
N LEU A 14 9.76 5.31 2.27
CA LEU A 14 10.43 4.42 3.22
C LEU A 14 9.43 3.69 4.11
N ASN A 15 8.45 4.39 4.67
CA ASN A 15 7.40 3.82 5.51
C ASN A 15 6.54 2.78 4.78
N ALA A 16 6.37 2.93 3.46
CA ALA A 16 5.63 1.97 2.63
C ALA A 16 6.43 0.69 2.31
N THR A 17 7.75 0.69 2.49
CA THR A 17 8.64 -0.40 2.04
C THR A 17 8.29 -1.75 2.67
N SER A 18 7.97 -1.78 3.98
CA SER A 18 7.63 -3.02 4.67
C SER A 18 6.32 -3.62 4.16
N ALA A 19 5.31 -2.78 3.89
CA ALA A 19 4.04 -3.21 3.32
C ALA A 19 4.21 -3.73 1.89
N VAL A 20 5.02 -3.05 1.07
CA VAL A 20 5.34 -3.50 -0.29
C VAL A 20 6.09 -4.82 -0.27
N ALA A 21 7.10 -4.97 0.58
CA ALA A 21 7.87 -6.21 0.74
C ALA A 21 7.00 -7.39 1.19
N ALA A 22 5.98 -7.15 2.02
CA ALA A 22 5.02 -8.19 2.42
C ALA A 22 4.01 -8.57 1.32
N GLY A 23 4.01 -7.86 0.19
CA GLY A 23 3.00 -7.96 -0.84
C GLY A 23 1.64 -7.39 -0.40
N ALA A 24 1.61 -6.53 0.62
CA ALA A 24 0.40 -5.91 1.16
C ALA A 24 0.01 -4.63 0.42
N ALA A 25 0.94 -4.02 -0.30
CA ALA A 25 0.73 -2.77 -1.02
C ALA A 25 1.57 -2.67 -2.28
N ILE A 26 1.17 -1.78 -3.18
CA ILE A 26 1.99 -1.26 -4.27
C ILE A 26 2.30 0.21 -4.00
N LEU A 27 3.40 0.69 -4.56
CA LEU A 27 3.78 2.10 -4.58
C LEU A 27 3.59 2.62 -6.00
N VAL A 28 2.89 3.74 -6.13
CA VAL A 28 2.62 4.43 -7.41
C VAL A 28 3.20 5.82 -7.29
N LYS A 29 3.91 6.31 -8.32
CA LYS A 29 4.46 7.67 -8.24
C LYS A 29 3.31 8.67 -8.34
N ASP A 30 3.41 9.76 -7.61
CA ASP A 30 2.42 10.84 -7.62
C ASP A 30 2.07 11.31 -9.04
N GLN A 31 3.08 11.57 -9.87
CA GLN A 31 2.91 11.99 -11.26
C GLN A 31 2.22 10.95 -12.17
N GLU A 32 2.14 9.68 -11.76
CA GLU A 32 1.45 8.62 -12.52
C GLU A 32 -0.04 8.55 -12.17
N VAL A 33 -0.46 9.16 -11.04
CA VAL A 33 -1.85 9.18 -10.60
C VAL A 33 -2.62 10.24 -11.38
N THR A 34 -3.21 9.80 -12.48
CA THR A 34 -4.07 10.61 -13.35
C THR A 34 -5.53 10.12 -13.30
N PRO A 35 -6.51 10.90 -13.77
CA PRO A 35 -7.89 10.42 -13.90
C PRO A 35 -8.03 9.17 -14.79
N HIS A 36 -7.19 9.05 -15.82
CA HIS A 36 -7.16 7.86 -16.66
C HIS A 36 -6.68 6.64 -15.86
N TRP A 37 -5.51 6.75 -15.24
CA TRP A 37 -4.96 5.71 -14.37
C TRP A 37 -5.94 5.29 -13.25
N ALA A 38 -6.68 6.23 -12.67
CA ALA A 38 -7.68 5.93 -11.65
C ALA A 38 -8.88 5.12 -12.20
N SER A 39 -9.33 5.43 -13.42
CA SER A 39 -10.45 4.71 -14.05
C SER A 39 -10.04 3.37 -14.68
N THR A 40 -8.74 3.13 -14.87
CA THR A 40 -8.20 1.87 -15.40
C THR A 40 -7.53 1.04 -14.31
N ASP A 41 -6.35 1.44 -13.87
CA ASP A 41 -5.43 0.65 -13.06
C ASP A 41 -5.91 0.53 -11.62
N LEU A 42 -6.34 1.64 -11.02
CA LEU A 42 -6.90 1.59 -9.68
C LEU A 42 -8.18 0.73 -9.64
N LEU A 43 -9.04 0.87 -10.65
CA LEU A 43 -10.25 0.07 -10.74
C LEU A 43 -9.92 -1.42 -10.89
N ALA A 44 -8.97 -1.77 -11.77
CA ALA A 44 -8.49 -3.13 -11.92
C ALA A 44 -7.84 -3.67 -10.63
N LEU A 45 -7.14 -2.83 -9.86
CA LEU A 45 -6.53 -3.21 -8.60
C LEU A 45 -7.56 -3.58 -7.52
N ILE A 46 -8.68 -2.85 -7.45
CA ILE A 46 -9.71 -3.05 -6.41
C ILE A 46 -10.81 -4.05 -6.81
N THR A 47 -10.98 -4.32 -8.11
CA THR A 47 -11.99 -5.26 -8.63
C THR A 47 -11.40 -6.56 -9.17
N GLY A 48 -10.12 -6.55 -9.51
CA GLY A 48 -9.45 -7.67 -10.16
C GLY A 48 -8.80 -8.66 -9.19
N PRO A 49 -8.21 -9.74 -9.74
CA PRO A 49 -7.67 -10.86 -8.96
C PRO A 49 -6.52 -10.44 -8.03
N GLN A 50 -5.82 -9.35 -8.34
CA GLN A 50 -4.71 -8.85 -7.53
C GLN A 50 -5.16 -8.36 -6.15
N ARG A 51 -6.44 -7.96 -5.99
CA ARG A 51 -7.00 -7.56 -4.69
C ARG A 51 -6.81 -8.62 -3.62
N GLU A 52 -7.03 -9.89 -3.94
CA GLU A 52 -6.93 -10.98 -2.96
C GLU A 52 -5.48 -11.21 -2.53
N SER A 53 -4.53 -11.13 -3.46
CA SER A 53 -3.10 -11.23 -3.15
C SER A 53 -2.63 -10.11 -2.22
N LEU A 54 -3.07 -8.87 -2.47
CA LEU A 54 -2.76 -7.72 -1.61
C LEU A 54 -3.38 -7.86 -0.23
N ALA A 55 -4.64 -8.32 -0.16
CA ALA A 55 -5.32 -8.57 1.10
C ALA A 55 -4.60 -9.67 1.90
N GLU A 56 -4.12 -10.71 1.26
CA GLU A 56 -3.36 -11.78 1.92
C GLU A 56 -1.98 -11.29 2.40
N GLY A 57 -1.27 -10.49 1.60
CA GLY A 57 -0.07 -9.81 2.04
C GLY A 57 -0.30 -8.94 3.28
N ALA A 58 -1.41 -8.20 3.30
CA ALA A 58 -1.80 -7.39 4.45
C ALA A 58 -2.10 -8.24 5.69
N ARG A 59 -2.77 -9.38 5.55
CA ARG A 59 -3.03 -10.30 6.67
C ARG A 59 -1.76 -10.88 7.27
N ARG A 60 -0.77 -11.19 6.44
CA ARG A 60 0.55 -11.65 6.91
C ARG A 60 1.35 -10.54 7.59
N ALA A 61 1.26 -9.32 7.08
CA ALA A 61 1.95 -8.15 7.62
C ALA A 61 1.29 -7.60 8.90
N ALA A 62 -0.01 -7.86 9.11
CA ALA A 62 -0.73 -7.40 10.28
C ALA A 62 -0.15 -8.02 11.56
N ILE A 63 0.37 -7.15 12.43
CA ILE A 63 0.78 -7.55 13.78
C ILE A 63 -0.50 -7.86 14.57
N LYS A 64 -0.79 -9.14 14.78
CA LYS A 64 -2.00 -9.61 15.46
C LYS A 64 -2.11 -9.17 16.93
N ASP A 65 -1.02 -8.69 17.54
CA ASP A 65 -0.94 -8.26 18.95
C ASP A 65 -0.54 -6.79 19.15
N GLY A 66 -0.60 -5.95 18.12
CA GLY A 66 -0.09 -4.56 18.17
C GLY A 66 -0.76 -3.71 19.26
N SER A 67 -2.04 -3.95 19.53
CA SER A 67 -2.79 -3.33 20.62
C SER A 67 -2.42 -3.88 22.01
N SER A 68 -2.00 -5.15 22.11
CA SER A 68 -1.57 -5.76 23.38
C SER A 68 -0.17 -5.28 23.80
N ARG A 69 0.67 -4.86 22.86
CA ARG A 69 2.04 -4.38 23.13
C ARG A 69 2.12 -2.93 23.58
N LEU A 70 1.12 -2.11 23.25
CA LEU A 70 1.02 -0.70 23.66
C LEU A 70 0.38 -0.51 25.04
N ALA A 71 -0.25 -1.56 25.60
CA ALA A 71 -0.98 -1.51 26.86
C ALA A 71 -0.11 -1.84 28.11
N ASN A 72 1.21 -1.97 27.95
CA ASN A 72 2.16 -2.23 29.03
C ASN A 72 3.13 -1.07 29.23
#